data_AF-A0A9P7EQ33-F1
#
_entry.id   AF-A0A9P7EQ33-F1
#
_cell.length_a   1.000
_cell.length_b   1.000
_cell.length_c   1.000
_cell.angle_alpha   90.00
_cell.angle_beta   90.00
_cell.angle_gamma   90.00
#
_symmetry.space_group_name_H-M   'P 1'
#
loop_
_entity.id
_entity.type
_entity.pdbx_description
1 polymer ?
#
loop_
_entity_poly.entity_id
_entity_poly.type
_entity_poly.pdbx_seq_one_letter_code
_entity_poly.pdbx_strand_id
1 'polypeptide(L)'
;MTSDALEWWSNVRALGWMWVDYAAERTEEIYGKWNPVFLDAIIQLNGAGFVGTRGSTMSTLASRRVQSWHDGATRLIKWGWLGVDDH
;
A
#
# COMPACT_ATOMS: atom_id res chain seq x y z
N MET A 1 1.06 20.45 -2.53
CA MET A 1 1.69 19.31 -1.84
C MET A 1 2.72 19.86 -0.87
N THR A 2 2.69 19.45 0.39
CA THR A 2 3.64 19.90 1.44
C THR A 2 5.04 19.33 1.14
N SER A 3 6.10 20.08 1.45
CA SER A 3 7.52 19.70 1.21
C SER A 3 7.86 18.29 1.69
N ASP A 4 7.31 17.91 2.85
CA ASP A 4 7.63 16.67 3.54
C ASP A 4 7.15 15.44 2.76
N ALA A 5 6.06 15.58 2.01
CA ALA A 5 5.54 14.51 1.16
C ALA A 5 6.45 14.26 -0.06
N LEU A 6 7.03 15.33 -0.63
CA LEU A 6 7.96 15.24 -1.76
C LEU A 6 9.29 14.60 -1.35
N GLU A 7 9.79 14.97 -0.17
CA GLU A 7 11.00 14.37 0.39
C GLU A 7 10.78 12.87 0.67
N TRP A 8 9.63 12.51 1.25
CA TRP A 8 9.30 11.12 1.53
C TRP A 8 9.30 10.24 0.26
N TRP A 9 8.62 10.68 -0.81
CA TRP A 9 8.61 9.93 -2.09
C TRP A 9 9.98 9.83 -2.74
N SER A 10 10.82 10.86 -2.59
CA SER A 10 12.21 10.84 -3.08
C SER A 10 13.02 9.78 -2.35
N ASN A 11 12.86 9.66 -1.04
CA ASN A 11 13.51 8.62 -0.23
C ASN A 11 13.03 7.22 -0.61
N VAL A 12 11.72 7.04 -0.88
CA VAL A 12 11.17 5.77 -1.37
C VAL A 12 11.82 5.36 -2.69
N ARG A 13 11.95 6.27 -3.66
CA ARG A 13 12.67 5.98 -4.92
C ARG A 13 14.15 5.70 -4.70
N ALA A 14 14.81 6.42 -3.79
CA ALA A 14 16.23 6.22 -3.50
C ALA A 14 16.52 4.81 -2.95
N LEU A 15 15.54 4.20 -2.27
CA LEU A 15 15.59 2.80 -1.83
C LEU A 15 15.31 1.78 -2.96
N GLY A 16 15.06 2.24 -4.19
CA GLY A 16 14.75 1.41 -5.36
C GLY A 16 13.28 1.00 -5.47
N TRP A 17 12.40 1.56 -4.64
CA TRP A 17 10.97 1.22 -4.65
C TRP A 17 10.21 2.10 -5.65
N MET A 18 9.12 1.54 -6.17
CA MET A 18 8.22 2.21 -7.11
C MET A 18 6.80 2.24 -6.56
N TRP A 19 6.00 3.16 -7.08
CA TRP A 19 4.57 3.25 -6.83
C TRP A 19 3.84 3.51 -8.14
N VAL A 20 2.54 3.24 -8.16
CA VAL A 20 1.68 3.58 -9.30
C VAL A 20 1.27 5.04 -9.16
N ASP A 21 1.59 5.84 -10.18
CA ASP A 21 1.22 7.26 -10.24
C ASP A 21 -0.04 7.44 -11.09
N TYR A 22 -1.21 7.27 -10.46
CA TYR A 22 -2.49 7.36 -11.17
C TYR A 22 -2.75 8.74 -11.80
N ALA A 23 -2.11 9.80 -11.32
CA ALA A 23 -2.23 11.14 -11.89
C ALA A 23 -1.41 11.27 -13.17
N ALA A 24 -0.16 10.79 -13.15
CA ALA A 24 0.67 10.73 -14.37
C ALA A 24 0.02 9.85 -15.45
N GLU A 25 -0.58 8.72 -15.03
CA GLU A 25 -1.29 7.79 -15.92
C GLU A 25 -2.72 8.24 -16.28
N ARG A 26 -3.21 9.34 -15.71
CA ARG A 26 -4.57 9.88 -15.92
C ARG A 26 -5.67 8.82 -15.75
N THR A 27 -5.48 7.96 -14.75
CA THR A 27 -6.27 6.71 -14.62
C THR A 27 -7.74 7.01 -14.34
N GLU A 28 -8.03 8.02 -13.52
CA GLU A 28 -9.41 8.42 -13.24
C GLU A 28 -10.08 9.03 -14.48
N GLU A 29 -9.36 9.84 -15.25
CA GLU A 29 -9.90 10.52 -16.43
C GLU A 29 -10.19 9.54 -17.57
N ILE A 30 -9.34 8.51 -17.73
CA ILE A 30 -9.47 7.53 -18.80
C ILE A 30 -10.43 6.40 -18.42
N TYR A 31 -10.31 5.89 -17.20
CA TYR A 31 -11.00 4.67 -16.77
C TYR A 31 -12.11 4.93 -15.74
N GLY A 32 -12.20 6.14 -15.19
CA GLY A 32 -13.21 6.52 -14.21
C GLY A 32 -12.73 6.47 -12.77
N LYS A 33 -13.41 7.23 -11.92
CA LYS A 33 -13.06 7.52 -10.52
C LYS A 33 -12.77 6.32 -9.63
N TRP A 34 -13.41 5.19 -9.88
CA TRP A 34 -13.26 4.00 -9.03
C TRP A 34 -12.08 3.10 -9.45
N ASN A 35 -11.52 3.29 -10.65
CA ASN A 35 -10.46 2.41 -11.13
C ASN A 35 -9.16 2.48 -10.32
N PRO A 36 -8.67 3.66 -9.87
CA PRO A 36 -7.52 3.72 -8.97
C PRO A 36 -7.68 2.84 -7.72
N VAL A 37 -8.87 2.85 -7.12
CA VAL A 37 -9.18 2.05 -5.91
C VAL A 37 -9.16 0.56 -6.21
N PHE A 38 -9.71 0.14 -7.35
CA PHE A 38 -9.70 -1.28 -7.73
C PHE A 38 -8.30 -1.77 -8.10
N LEU A 39 -7.51 -0.94 -8.78
CA LEU A 39 -6.12 -1.25 -9.09
C LEU A 39 -5.30 -1.42 -7.82
N ASP A 40 -5.41 -0.50 -6.86
CA ASP A 40 -4.75 -0.61 -5.56
C ASP A 40 -5.16 -1.88 -4.81
N ALA A 41 -6.45 -2.22 -4.81
CA ALA A 41 -6.91 -3.45 -4.20
C ALA A 41 -6.26 -4.66 -4.87
N ILE A 42 -6.29 -4.76 -6.20
CA ILE A 42 -5.70 -5.89 -6.93
C ILE A 42 -4.20 -6.01 -6.65
N ILE A 43 -3.46 -4.89 -6.66
CA ILE A 43 -2.03 -4.86 -6.37
C ILE A 43 -1.76 -5.36 -4.94
N GLN A 44 -2.47 -4.82 -3.94
CA GLN A 44 -2.29 -5.19 -2.53
C GLN A 44 -2.61 -6.67 -2.26
N LEU A 45 -3.60 -7.23 -2.96
CA LEU A 45 -4.07 -8.60 -2.76
C LEU A 45 -3.18 -9.64 -3.48
N ASN A 46 -2.35 -9.23 -4.44
CA ASN A 46 -1.52 -10.11 -5.28
C ASN A 46 0.00 -9.90 -5.12
N GLY A 47 0.43 -9.14 -4.11
CA GLY A 47 1.84 -9.02 -3.80
C GLY A 47 2.44 -10.33 -3.27
N ALA A 48 3.74 -10.53 -3.45
CA ALA A 48 4.49 -11.64 -2.82
C ALA A 48 4.53 -11.52 -1.28
N GLY A 49 4.25 -10.33 -0.76
CA GLY A 49 4.09 -10.07 0.67
C GLY A 49 3.28 -8.79 0.90
N PHE A 50 2.77 -8.60 2.11
CA PHE A 50 1.93 -7.45 2.44
C PHE A 50 2.25 -6.87 3.82
N VAL A 51 2.50 -5.56 3.87
CA VAL A 51 2.59 -4.80 5.12
C VAL A 51 1.43 -3.81 5.16
N GLY A 52 0.63 -3.84 6.22
CA GLY A 52 -0.56 -3.00 6.34
C GLY A 52 -0.83 -2.54 7.77
N THR A 53 -1.89 -1.77 7.94
CA THR A 53 -2.23 -1.18 9.25
C THR A 53 -3.21 -2.06 10.01
N ARG A 54 -2.92 -2.32 11.29
CA ARG A 54 -3.83 -3.04 12.19
C ARG A 54 -5.11 -2.23 12.39
N GLY A 55 -6.26 -2.89 12.27
CA GLY A 55 -7.59 -2.27 12.38
C GLY A 55 -8.19 -1.81 11.04
N SER A 56 -7.40 -1.77 9.96
CA SER A 56 -7.94 -1.52 8.61
C SER A 56 -8.59 -2.78 8.04
N THR A 57 -9.85 -2.66 7.61
CA THR A 57 -10.58 -3.75 6.93
C THR A 57 -9.89 -4.13 5.62
N MET A 58 -9.41 -3.16 4.85
CA MET A 58 -8.65 -3.39 3.62
C MET A 58 -7.33 -4.11 3.90
N SER A 59 -6.57 -3.70 4.93
CA SER A 59 -5.33 -4.40 5.28
C SER A 59 -5.57 -5.83 5.77
N THR A 60 -6.68 -6.07 6.47
CA THR A 60 -7.08 -7.43 6.89
C THR A 60 -7.40 -8.30 5.67
N LEU A 61 -8.14 -7.76 4.69
CA LEU A 61 -8.46 -8.47 3.47
C LEU A 61 -7.20 -8.78 2.65
N ALA A 62 -6.34 -7.77 2.43
CA ALA A 62 -5.07 -7.92 1.70
C ALA A 62 -4.16 -8.95 2.34
N SER A 63 -3.94 -8.85 3.65
CA SER A 63 -3.13 -9.82 4.40
C SER A 63 -3.65 -11.24 4.25
N ARG A 64 -4.97 -11.46 4.36
CA ARG A 64 -5.55 -12.80 4.20
C ARG A 64 -5.38 -13.35 2.80
N ARG A 65 -5.61 -12.53 1.75
CA ARG A 65 -5.47 -13.00 0.37
C ARG A 65 -4.03 -13.35 0.02
N VAL A 66 -3.07 -12.50 0.40
CA VAL A 66 -1.64 -12.77 0.18
C VAL A 66 -1.21 -14.06 0.88
N GLN A 67 -1.60 -14.27 2.14
CA GLN A 67 -1.32 -15.53 2.84
C GLN A 67 -1.99 -16.73 2.13
N SER A 68 -3.27 -16.64 1.80
CA SER A 68 -4.03 -17.81 1.33
C SER A 68 -3.79 -18.18 -0.15
N TRP A 69 -3.53 -17.19 -1.00
CA TRP A 69 -3.43 -17.39 -2.44
C TRP A 69 -1.98 -17.53 -2.91
N HIS A 70 -1.05 -16.89 -2.19
CA HIS A 70 0.35 -16.78 -2.61
C HIS A 70 1.34 -17.33 -1.58
N ASP A 71 0.87 -17.86 -0.44
CA ASP A 71 1.71 -18.27 0.70
C ASP A 71 2.69 -17.16 1.13
N GLY A 72 2.26 -15.91 0.95
CA GLY A 72 3.12 -14.73 1.10
C GLY A 72 3.27 -14.26 2.54
N ALA A 73 4.42 -13.69 2.85
CA ALA A 73 4.69 -13.10 4.17
C ALA A 73 3.85 -11.84 4.39
N THR A 74 3.28 -11.69 5.59
CA THR A 74 2.44 -10.51 5.90
C THR A 74 2.69 -9.98 7.30
N ARG A 75 2.51 -8.67 7.48
CA ARG A 75 2.59 -8.01 8.80
C ARG A 75 1.59 -6.86 8.90
N LEU A 76 0.79 -6.88 9.96
CA LEU A 76 -0.10 -5.77 10.33
C LEU A 76 0.52 -4.97 11.49
N ILE A 77 0.99 -3.76 11.19
CA ILE A 77 1.62 -2.85 12.14
C ILE A 77 0.58 -1.97 12.84
N LYS A 78 0.80 -1.67 14.11
CA LYS A 78 0.02 -0.66 14.83
C LYS A 78 0.60 0.72 14.53
N TRP A 79 -0.22 1.75 14.68
CA TRP A 79 0.21 3.14 14.50
C TRP A 79 -0.36 4.00 15.63
N GLY A 80 0.31 5.11 15.94
CA GLY A 80 -0.16 6.11 16.91
C GLY A 80 0.92 6.65 17.84
N TRP A 81 1.91 5.83 18.22
CA TRP A 81 3.08 6.27 19.00
C TRP A 81 4.30 5.37 18.74
N LEU A 82 5.48 5.87 19.09
CA LEU A 82 6.76 5.15 18.92
C LEU A 82 6.81 3.92 19.84
N GLY A 83 7.22 2.77 19.31
CA GLY A 83 7.34 1.51 20.07
C GLY A 83 6.02 0.75 20.28
N VAL A 84 4.94 1.15 19.60
CA VAL A 84 3.62 0.47 19.72
C VAL A 84 3.64 -0.99 19.26
N ASP A 85 4.62 -1.35 18.43
CA ASP A 85 4.87 -2.70 17.94
C ASP A 85 6.10 -3.35 18.61
N ASP A 86 6.61 -2.82 19.71
CA ASP A 86 7.67 -3.48 20.49
C ASP A 86 7.02 -4.59 21.36
N HIS A 87 7.62 -5.78 21.38
CA HIS A 87 7.17 -6.94 22.17
C HIS A 87 8.35 -7.66 22.79
#